data_AF-A0A520QEI2-F1
#
_entry.id   AF-A0A520QEI2-F1
#
_cell.length_a   1.000
_cell.length_b   1.000
_cell.length_c   1.000
_cell.angle_alpha   90.00
_cell.angle_beta   90.00
_cell.angle_gamma   90.00
#
_symmetry.space_group_name_H-M   'P 1'
#
loop_
_entity.id
_entity.type
_entity.pdbx_description
1 polymer ?
#
loop_
_entity_poly.entity_id
_entity_poly.type
_entity_poly.pdbx_seq_one_letter_code
_entity_poly.pdbx_strand_id
1 'polypeptide(L)'
;MTLASRARRPRCSRSSACVRRQRCRRSSPSCRIRTSRCAWPCWRRSIDCVRTAARRRSTRSMRWATPRRGDPRGTRSGLERWPFGGASVCASRNARNPRGGSDRATSGGIFASLGGAMAERVMQLESQSSELSPDEVELTGVDGVETLSGLYRYSLRFVTIGEMGLSPEAQQDILRNPCRVRFGTTDDEHEVFGVLANLRMHSVSVARDIRFSAELVPRLWRATLTRRSRVFQDLDVPGILRAVLTEHGLEEGAGFEMRLDASYPVSEYTVQYQESDFDFISRLMEHHGIFYFFRQNPDGELMVIGDANRAFDKIADEPIEYARDGAPPGMAAGVHRLERVVQPRPAGVVLRDYNWRTPDVQLQVDAPVDQVTGVGFVNAYGDHFKTAGEGSALAQVRAEELLVDQERYELRTSIPQLAPGHRLELASHPLGEMDQEYVVTRVRRSTGQNEEGREDGAEWQEVEAIPHRVAFRPARVTERPRILGLMHGHVDGEVPGTAAPIDELGRYKILLPFDLVGQPGGKASRWVRLAQPASGAGFGIHFPLHIGVEVVVSHLDGDPDRPVIVASPPNTKTITPVTSNNATQSKIRTQTGIRITFDDDVV
;
A
#
# COMPACT_ATOMS: atom_id res chain seq x y z
N MET A 1 43.31 46.21 -22.05
CA MET A 1 44.63 46.85 -22.16
C MET A 1 44.99 47.46 -20.80
N THR A 2 46.29 47.56 -20.47
CA THR A 2 46.97 48.55 -19.58
C THR A 2 46.21 49.30 -18.47
N LEU A 3 46.73 49.57 -17.25
CA LEU A 3 47.93 49.19 -16.50
C LEU A 3 47.82 49.76 -15.05
N ALA A 4 48.62 49.24 -14.11
CA ALA A 4 49.28 49.82 -12.92
C ALA A 4 49.07 51.32 -12.48
N SER A 5 49.38 51.81 -11.25
CA SER A 5 49.66 51.26 -9.89
C SER A 5 50.08 52.39 -8.91
N ARG A 6 49.92 52.23 -7.57
CA ARG A 6 50.67 52.89 -6.43
C ARG A 6 50.04 52.37 -5.10
N ALA A 7 50.71 52.01 -3.97
CA ALA A 7 51.91 52.47 -3.24
C ALA A 7 51.70 53.74 -2.38
N ARG A 8 52.06 53.84 -1.07
CA ARG A 8 52.70 52.95 -0.05
C ARG A 8 52.48 53.53 1.39
N ARG A 9 52.30 52.65 2.43
CA ARG A 9 52.77 52.58 3.88
C ARG A 9 53.31 53.84 4.65
N PRO A 10 53.52 53.89 6.01
CA PRO A 10 53.70 52.79 7.02
C PRO A 10 53.25 52.97 8.53
N ARG A 11 53.36 51.86 9.31
CA ARG A 11 53.75 51.69 10.77
C ARG A 11 52.92 52.21 11.99
N CYS A 12 52.60 51.26 12.91
CA CYS A 12 52.78 51.17 14.40
C CYS A 12 52.43 52.36 15.35
N SER A 13 52.07 52.21 16.65
CA SER A 13 52.34 51.16 17.67
C SER A 13 51.37 51.13 18.91
N ARG A 14 51.62 50.17 19.83
CA ARG A 14 51.35 50.01 21.31
C ARG A 14 50.93 51.26 22.16
N SER A 15 50.30 51.21 23.36
CA SER A 15 49.73 50.11 24.22
C SER A 15 49.08 50.59 25.56
N SER A 16 48.10 49.83 26.10
CA SER A 16 47.83 49.48 27.56
C SER A 16 47.37 50.51 28.65
N ALA A 17 46.76 49.96 29.73
CA ALA A 17 46.37 50.53 31.07
C ALA A 17 45.04 51.34 31.16
N CYS A 18 44.04 51.04 32.02
CA CYS A 18 43.91 51.02 33.52
C CYS A 18 43.68 52.44 34.15
N VAL A 19 42.86 52.70 35.21
CA VAL A 19 42.42 51.85 36.36
C VAL A 19 41.21 52.42 37.20
N ARG A 20 40.35 51.55 37.78
CA ARG A 20 39.52 51.61 39.05
C ARG A 20 38.54 52.77 39.48
N ARG A 21 37.31 52.33 39.87
CA ARG A 21 36.54 52.58 41.15
C ARG A 21 35.92 54.00 41.38
N GLN A 22 35.01 54.27 42.36
CA GLN A 22 34.52 53.52 43.54
C GLN A 22 33.04 53.81 43.96
N ARG A 23 32.51 53.01 44.91
CA ARG A 23 31.20 53.12 45.63
C ARG A 23 31.14 54.39 46.53
N CYS A 24 30.05 54.85 47.17
CA CYS A 24 28.80 54.20 47.69
C CYS A 24 27.63 55.25 47.75
N ARG A 25 26.59 55.31 48.61
CA ARG A 25 26.23 54.65 49.90
C ARG A 25 24.69 54.39 50.05
N ARG A 26 24.07 54.66 51.23
CA ARG A 26 22.67 54.36 51.64
C ARG A 26 22.05 55.53 52.44
N SER A 27 20.71 55.63 52.48
CA SER A 27 19.92 55.88 53.71
C SER A 27 18.40 55.58 53.52
N SER A 28 17.65 55.48 54.61
CA SER A 28 16.18 55.31 54.73
C SER A 28 15.75 55.79 56.14
N PRO A 29 14.46 56.09 56.45
CA PRO A 29 13.63 55.03 57.07
C PRO A 29 12.07 55.13 56.97
N SER A 30 11.44 53.95 57.04
CA SER A 30 10.15 53.60 57.69
C SER A 30 8.88 54.48 57.66
N CYS A 31 7.76 53.84 57.26
CA CYS A 31 6.65 53.59 58.20
C CYS A 31 6.01 52.19 57.95
N ARG A 32 5.03 51.77 58.76
CA ARG A 32 4.37 50.43 58.77
C ARG A 32 2.88 50.57 58.35
N ILE A 33 2.03 49.54 58.15
CA ILE A 33 1.96 48.20 58.75
C ILE A 33 1.01 47.27 57.92
N ARG A 34 1.26 45.93 57.88
CA ARG A 34 0.33 44.79 57.54
C ARG A 34 -0.52 44.87 56.22
N THR A 35 -0.80 43.84 55.41
CA THR A 35 -0.47 42.39 55.27
C THR A 35 -0.98 41.96 53.87
N SER A 36 -0.58 40.84 53.21
CA SER A 36 0.33 39.74 53.54
C SER A 36 0.79 38.96 52.28
N ARG A 37 1.80 38.11 52.50
CA ARG A 37 2.20 36.82 51.86
C ARG A 37 1.25 36.18 50.82
N CYS A 38 1.75 35.43 49.82
CA CYS A 38 3.08 34.79 49.70
C CYS A 38 3.68 34.87 48.27
N ALA A 39 4.90 34.35 48.06
CA ALA A 39 5.74 34.65 46.90
C ALA A 39 6.19 33.45 46.04
N TRP A 40 6.64 33.79 44.83
CA TRP A 40 7.52 33.08 43.86
C TRP A 40 8.92 32.76 44.47
N PRO A 41 9.91 32.08 43.79
CA PRO A 41 10.08 31.92 42.32
C PRO A 41 10.69 30.59 41.78
N CYS A 42 10.89 30.55 40.46
CA CYS A 42 11.62 29.52 39.69
C CYS A 42 13.13 29.45 40.02
N TRP A 43 13.77 28.31 39.68
CA TRP A 43 15.22 28.21 39.39
C TRP A 43 15.52 27.18 38.27
N ARG A 44 16.72 27.20 37.69
CA ARG A 44 17.20 26.28 36.63
C ARG A 44 18.36 25.41 37.13
N ARG A 45 18.54 24.18 36.61
CA ARG A 45 19.77 23.67 35.91
C ARG A 45 19.85 22.14 35.71
N SER A 46 20.56 21.76 34.64
CA SER A 46 21.43 20.56 34.44
C SER A 46 20.89 19.11 34.52
N ILE A 47 21.07 18.36 33.41
CA ILE A 47 22.08 17.28 33.21
C ILE A 47 22.34 16.38 34.45
N ASP A 48 22.18 15.03 34.44
CA ASP A 48 22.83 14.08 33.50
C ASP A 48 22.23 12.63 33.44
N CYS A 49 22.70 11.83 32.46
CA CYS A 49 22.94 10.37 32.42
C CYS A 49 21.87 9.24 32.71
N VAL A 50 21.71 8.37 31.69
CA VAL A 50 21.85 6.86 31.72
C VAL A 50 20.66 5.91 32.05
N ARG A 51 20.17 5.27 30.95
CA ARG A 51 19.73 3.85 30.72
C ARG A 51 18.61 3.14 31.52
N THR A 52 17.85 2.33 30.76
CA THR A 52 17.11 1.08 31.11
C THR A 52 15.91 1.19 32.08
N ALA A 53 14.76 0.51 31.88
CA ALA A 53 14.41 -0.62 30.99
C ALA A 53 12.88 -0.72 30.68
N ALA A 54 12.49 -1.85 30.07
CA ALA A 54 11.17 -2.52 30.15
C ALA A 54 9.96 -1.97 29.36
N ARG A 55 9.76 -2.61 28.19
CA ARG A 55 8.48 -2.97 27.54
C ARG A 55 7.22 -2.92 28.44
N ARG A 56 6.16 -2.27 27.94
CA ARG A 56 4.82 -2.85 27.64
C ARG A 56 3.78 -1.73 27.42
N ARG A 57 3.10 -1.73 26.26
CA ARG A 57 1.75 -1.14 26.12
C ARG A 57 0.87 -2.13 25.39
N SER A 58 -0.33 -2.33 25.92
CA SER A 58 -1.31 -3.28 25.40
C SER A 58 -2.08 -2.71 24.21
N THR A 59 -2.70 -3.61 23.46
CA THR A 59 -3.88 -3.31 22.63
C THR A 59 -4.91 -2.46 23.39
N ARG A 60 -5.62 -1.59 22.66
CA ARG A 60 -6.67 -0.73 23.22
C ARG A 60 -7.86 -0.67 22.27
N SER A 61 -8.78 -1.61 22.42
CA SER A 61 -10.04 -1.61 21.68
C SER A 61 -10.91 -0.41 22.10
N MET A 62 -11.41 0.34 21.13
CA MET A 62 -12.45 1.34 21.37
C MET A 62 -13.82 0.66 21.34
N ARG A 63 -14.60 0.83 22.41
CA ARG A 63 -16.04 0.54 22.40
C ARG A 63 -16.80 1.83 22.13
N TRP A 64 -17.78 1.76 21.24
CA TRP A 64 -18.73 2.84 21.01
C TRP A 64 -19.61 3.08 22.25
N ALA A 65 -20.08 4.32 22.40
CA ALA A 65 -20.96 4.74 23.49
C ALA A 65 -22.32 5.20 22.94
N THR A 66 -23.41 4.76 23.58
CA THR A 66 -24.77 5.24 23.33
C THR A 66 -25.38 5.80 24.63
N PRO A 67 -26.28 6.81 24.55
CA PRO A 67 -26.80 7.51 25.72
C PRO A 67 -27.93 6.74 26.45
N ARG A 68 -28.11 7.06 27.74
CA ARG A 68 -29.15 6.48 28.62
C ARG A 68 -30.45 7.28 28.59
N ARG A 69 -31.60 6.59 28.68
CA ARG A 69 -32.57 6.62 29.82
C ARG A 69 -33.89 5.91 29.45
N GLY A 70 -34.45 5.12 30.37
CA GLY A 70 -35.83 4.59 30.26
C GLY A 70 -36.05 3.19 30.84
N ASP A 71 -36.22 3.08 32.16
CA ASP A 71 -36.71 1.89 32.90
C ASP A 71 -37.34 2.43 34.22
N PRO A 72 -38.49 1.92 34.71
CA PRO A 72 -38.51 0.68 35.49
C PRO A 72 -39.77 -0.23 35.34
N ARG A 73 -39.57 -1.55 35.19
CA ARG A 73 -40.02 -2.59 36.17
C ARG A 73 -40.08 -4.06 35.65
N GLY A 74 -39.17 -4.90 36.16
CA GLY A 74 -39.37 -6.32 36.53
C GLY A 74 -39.62 -7.36 35.40
N THR A 75 -39.40 -8.67 35.61
CA THR A 75 -38.79 -9.42 36.73
C THR A 75 -38.48 -10.85 36.27
N ARG A 76 -37.44 -11.50 36.86
CA ARG A 76 -37.19 -12.96 36.88
C ARG A 76 -36.95 -13.65 35.51
N SER A 77 -35.77 -14.16 35.16
CA SER A 77 -34.90 -15.21 35.76
C SER A 77 -35.11 -16.60 35.13
N GLY A 78 -34.06 -17.15 34.52
CA GLY A 78 -34.00 -18.53 34.02
C GLY A 78 -32.66 -18.80 33.33
N LEU A 79 -31.80 -19.63 33.94
CA LEU A 79 -30.73 -20.32 33.22
C LEU A 79 -31.26 -21.70 32.87
N GLU A 80 -30.98 -22.18 31.66
CA GLU A 80 -31.00 -23.62 31.39
C GLU A 80 -29.90 -24.02 30.41
N ARG A 81 -29.47 -25.27 30.54
CA ARG A 81 -28.43 -26.01 29.81
C ARG A 81 -28.90 -27.47 29.75
N TRP A 82 -28.02 -28.38 29.33
CA TRP A 82 -28.22 -29.85 29.29
C TRP A 82 -29.00 -30.36 28.04
N PRO A 83 -28.87 -31.63 27.65
CA PRO A 83 -27.58 -32.32 27.45
C PRO A 83 -27.53 -33.25 26.22
N PHE A 84 -26.38 -33.87 26.00
CA PHE A 84 -26.24 -35.08 25.17
C PHE A 84 -26.75 -36.35 25.88
N GLY A 85 -27.23 -37.31 25.09
CA GLY A 85 -27.60 -38.68 25.47
C GLY A 85 -28.63 -39.24 24.48
N GLY A 86 -28.72 -40.54 24.20
CA GLY A 86 -27.92 -41.69 24.62
C GLY A 86 -28.47 -42.95 23.90
N ALA A 87 -27.62 -43.94 23.59
CA ALA A 87 -28.05 -45.08 22.76
C ALA A 87 -28.96 -46.08 23.51
N SER A 88 -29.79 -46.80 22.77
CA SER A 88 -30.41 -48.06 23.23
C SER A 88 -30.45 -49.09 22.08
N VAL A 89 -30.44 -50.37 22.45
CA VAL A 89 -30.32 -51.51 21.51
C VAL A 89 -31.59 -52.35 21.58
N CYS A 90 -32.10 -52.78 20.41
CA CYS A 90 -33.00 -53.92 20.27
C CYS A 90 -32.69 -54.66 18.96
N ALA A 91 -32.66 -55.99 19.02
CA ALA A 91 -32.34 -56.85 17.88
C ALA A 91 -33.34 -58.00 17.77
N SER A 92 -33.68 -58.44 16.56
CA SER A 92 -34.23 -59.80 16.38
C SER A 92 -34.13 -60.34 14.94
N ARG A 93 -33.86 -61.66 14.85
CA ARG A 93 -34.35 -62.64 13.84
C ARG A 93 -33.78 -62.64 12.40
N ASN A 94 -32.72 -63.43 12.25
CA ASN A 94 -32.46 -64.45 11.21
C ASN A 94 -33.46 -64.60 10.04
N ALA A 95 -32.92 -64.64 8.82
CA ALA A 95 -33.44 -65.42 7.69
C ALA A 95 -32.31 -66.27 7.05
N ARG A 96 -32.67 -67.33 6.32
CA ARG A 96 -31.77 -68.47 6.00
C ARG A 96 -30.98 -68.32 4.69
N ASN A 97 -29.82 -68.98 4.65
CA ASN A 97 -28.99 -69.20 3.47
C ASN A 97 -29.25 -70.59 2.84
N PRO A 98 -29.23 -70.75 1.50
CA PRO A 98 -29.00 -72.04 0.83
C PRO A 98 -27.58 -72.15 0.23
N ARG A 99 -27.08 -73.38 0.03
CA ARG A 99 -25.71 -73.65 -0.48
C ARG A 99 -25.71 -74.13 -1.94
N GLY A 100 -24.65 -73.78 -2.67
CA GLY A 100 -24.27 -74.37 -3.97
C GLY A 100 -23.40 -73.38 -4.76
N GLY A 101 -22.31 -73.75 -5.41
CA GLY A 101 -21.58 -75.04 -5.43
C GLY A 101 -20.08 -74.77 -5.67
N SER A 102 -19.23 -75.79 -5.52
CA SER A 102 -17.78 -75.63 -5.70
C SER A 102 -17.36 -75.81 -7.15
N ASP A 103 -16.44 -74.96 -7.63
CA ASP A 103 -15.44 -75.39 -8.60
C ASP A 103 -14.08 -74.74 -8.30
N ARG A 104 -12.99 -75.46 -8.61
CA ARG A 104 -11.60 -75.01 -8.40
C ARG A 104 -10.90 -74.89 -9.75
N ALA A 105 -10.66 -73.65 -10.19
CA ALA A 105 -9.73 -73.36 -11.28
C ALA A 105 -8.44 -72.74 -10.69
N THR A 106 -7.32 -73.46 -10.81
CA THR A 106 -6.01 -73.01 -10.32
C THR A 106 -5.19 -72.50 -11.50
N SER A 107 -4.96 -71.19 -11.59
CA SER A 107 -4.09 -70.58 -12.60
C SER A 107 -3.26 -69.45 -11.98
N GLY A 108 -1.95 -69.44 -12.25
CA GLY A 108 -0.97 -68.65 -11.49
C GLY A 108 -1.23 -67.14 -11.51
N GLY A 109 -1.17 -66.53 -10.33
CA GLY A 109 -1.16 -65.08 -10.20
C GLY A 109 0.19 -64.51 -10.60
N ILE A 110 0.22 -63.70 -11.65
CA ILE A 110 1.33 -62.78 -11.92
C ILE A 110 1.00 -61.49 -11.18
N PHE A 111 1.43 -61.40 -9.92
CA PHE A 111 1.52 -60.10 -9.24
C PHE A 111 2.66 -59.31 -9.88
N ALA A 112 2.34 -58.60 -10.97
CA ALA A 112 3.19 -57.54 -11.45
C ALA A 112 3.27 -56.48 -10.36
N SER A 113 4.40 -56.40 -9.67
CA SER A 113 4.67 -55.35 -8.71
C SER A 113 4.78 -54.02 -9.46
N LEU A 114 3.67 -53.28 -9.53
CA LEU A 114 3.66 -51.85 -9.85
C LEU A 114 4.31 -51.09 -8.69
N GLY A 115 5.62 -51.31 -8.51
CA GLY A 115 6.50 -50.41 -7.81
C GLY A 115 6.70 -49.19 -8.68
N GLY A 116 5.67 -48.34 -8.77
CA GLY A 116 5.88 -46.96 -9.15
C GLY A 116 6.89 -46.37 -8.16
N ALA A 117 7.98 -45.81 -8.67
CA ALA A 117 8.86 -45.01 -7.82
C ALA A 117 8.00 -43.91 -7.20
N MET A 118 8.05 -43.77 -5.88
CA MET A 118 7.46 -42.61 -5.23
C MET A 118 8.30 -41.41 -5.69
N ALA A 119 7.67 -40.43 -6.35
CA ALA A 119 8.34 -39.24 -6.83
C ALA A 119 9.14 -38.60 -5.69
N GLU A 120 10.41 -38.30 -5.93
CA GLU A 120 11.29 -37.82 -4.87
C GLU A 120 10.90 -36.39 -4.49
N ARG A 121 10.91 -36.06 -3.20
CA ARG A 121 10.40 -34.79 -2.72
C ARG A 121 11.50 -33.73 -2.77
N VAL A 122 11.36 -32.78 -3.70
CA VAL A 122 12.32 -31.68 -3.86
C VAL A 122 12.03 -30.61 -2.82
N MET A 123 13.07 -30.15 -2.12
CA MET A 123 13.03 -29.00 -1.21
C MET A 123 14.39 -28.31 -1.21
N GLN A 124 14.53 -27.19 -1.93
CA GLN A 124 15.80 -26.49 -2.13
C GLN A 124 15.64 -24.97 -1.95
N LEU A 125 16.63 -24.33 -1.32
CA LEU A 125 16.76 -22.88 -1.22
C LEU A 125 18.13 -22.47 -1.77
N GLU A 126 18.12 -21.91 -2.98
CA GLU A 126 19.30 -21.33 -3.62
C GLU A 126 19.31 -19.81 -3.40
N SER A 127 20.51 -19.22 -3.31
CA SER A 127 20.70 -17.77 -3.19
C SER A 127 21.89 -17.32 -4.03
N GLN A 128 21.85 -16.09 -4.54
CA GLN A 128 22.99 -15.44 -5.19
C GLN A 128 23.98 -14.81 -4.19
N SER A 129 23.86 -15.18 -2.90
CA SER A 129 24.76 -14.84 -1.80
C SER A 129 26.18 -15.37 -2.04
N SER A 130 27.23 -14.56 -1.86
CA SER A 130 28.62 -15.06 -1.91
C SER A 130 29.02 -15.80 -0.63
N GLU A 131 28.31 -15.55 0.46
CA GLU A 131 28.58 -16.06 1.80
C GLU A 131 27.74 -17.30 2.16
N LEU A 132 27.16 -18.00 1.17
CA LEU A 132 26.30 -19.17 1.38
C LEU A 132 26.40 -20.16 0.21
N SER A 133 26.75 -21.42 0.49
CA SER A 133 26.60 -22.52 -0.46
C SER A 133 25.18 -23.12 -0.39
N PRO A 134 24.57 -23.56 -1.52
CA PRO A 134 23.35 -24.35 -1.48
C PRO A 134 23.46 -25.59 -0.58
N ASP A 135 24.64 -26.22 -0.53
CA ASP A 135 24.93 -27.41 0.29
C ASP A 135 24.96 -27.13 1.81
N GLU A 136 24.87 -25.87 2.25
CA GLU A 136 24.88 -25.50 3.68
C GLU A 136 23.46 -25.40 4.28
N VAL A 137 22.39 -25.52 3.48
CA VAL A 137 21.01 -25.27 3.91
C VAL A 137 20.03 -26.33 3.39
N GLU A 138 19.40 -27.07 4.33
CA GLU A 138 18.32 -28.01 4.03
C GLU A 138 16.95 -27.36 4.31
N LEU A 139 16.12 -27.23 3.27
CA LEU A 139 14.77 -26.65 3.37
C LEU A 139 13.78 -27.72 3.87
N THR A 140 13.26 -27.57 5.09
CA THR A 140 12.43 -28.59 5.73
C THR A 140 10.92 -28.37 5.53
N GLY A 141 10.48 -27.14 5.25
CA GLY A 141 9.06 -26.85 5.01
C GLY A 141 8.77 -25.47 4.43
N VAL A 142 7.64 -25.37 3.73
CA VAL A 142 7.14 -24.16 3.06
C VAL A 142 5.64 -24.01 3.34
N ASP A 143 5.19 -22.81 3.73
CA ASP A 143 3.78 -22.38 3.60
C ASP A 143 3.78 -21.10 2.74
N GLY A 144 2.96 -21.08 1.69
CA GLY A 144 2.96 -20.04 0.67
C GLY A 144 1.57 -19.51 0.37
N VAL A 145 1.47 -18.19 0.22
CA VAL A 145 0.25 -17.49 -0.18
C VAL A 145 0.55 -16.52 -1.32
N GLU A 146 -0.25 -16.62 -2.38
CA GLU A 146 -0.24 -15.75 -3.56
C GLU A 146 -1.64 -15.17 -3.79
N THR A 147 -1.75 -13.93 -4.26
CA THR A 147 -3.02 -13.27 -4.60
C THR A 147 -2.86 -12.33 -5.81
N LEU A 148 -3.91 -12.17 -6.61
CA LEU A 148 -4.03 -11.04 -7.54
C LEU A 148 -3.90 -9.72 -6.78
N SER A 149 -3.16 -8.77 -7.37
CA SER A 149 -2.82 -7.46 -6.82
C SER A 149 -2.25 -7.49 -5.39
N GLY A 150 -1.52 -8.56 -5.04
CA GLY A 150 -0.81 -8.67 -3.77
C GLY A 150 0.61 -9.17 -3.96
N LEU A 151 1.50 -8.81 -3.04
CA LEU A 151 2.85 -9.35 -2.99
C LEU A 151 2.80 -10.75 -2.37
N TYR A 152 3.24 -11.78 -3.13
CA TYR A 152 3.28 -13.15 -2.62
C TYR A 152 4.21 -13.28 -1.41
N ARG A 153 3.96 -14.32 -0.61
CA ARG A 153 4.62 -14.51 0.68
C ARG A 153 4.82 -15.99 0.96
N TYR A 154 6.08 -16.38 1.14
CA TYR A 154 6.48 -17.75 1.40
C TYR A 154 7.24 -17.83 2.73
N SER A 155 6.62 -18.48 3.72
CA SER A 155 7.23 -18.83 5.00
C SER A 155 8.11 -20.06 4.82
N LEU A 156 9.42 -19.82 4.71
CA LEU A 156 10.44 -20.86 4.57
C LEU A 156 10.90 -21.33 5.95
N ARG A 157 11.10 -22.63 6.11
CA ARG A 157 11.66 -23.27 7.31
C ARG A 157 12.82 -24.17 6.89
N PHE A 158 14.00 -23.97 7.48
CA PHE A 158 15.22 -24.67 7.09
C PHE A 158 16.19 -24.91 8.25
N VAL A 159 17.14 -25.79 8.06
CA VAL A 159 18.28 -26.04 8.97
C VAL A 159 19.61 -25.82 8.26
N THR A 160 20.63 -25.43 9.02
CA THR A 160 22.01 -25.35 8.50
C THR A 160 22.74 -26.67 8.69
N ILE A 161 23.45 -27.14 7.66
CA ILE A 161 24.24 -28.36 7.71
C ILE A 161 25.60 -28.09 8.37
N GLY A 162 25.63 -28.16 9.71
CA GLY A 162 26.87 -28.06 10.51
C GLY A 162 26.70 -27.33 11.85
N GLU A 163 27.63 -27.55 12.78
CA GLU A 163 27.53 -27.08 14.18
C GLU A 163 27.63 -25.55 14.37
N MET A 164 28.02 -24.80 13.34
CA MET A 164 28.34 -23.37 13.43
C MET A 164 27.17 -22.43 13.04
N GLY A 165 26.24 -22.90 12.21
CA GLY A 165 25.17 -22.08 11.64
C GLY A 165 25.65 -20.96 10.71
N LEU A 166 24.71 -20.08 10.30
CA LEU A 166 25.00 -18.93 9.44
C LEU A 166 25.76 -17.83 10.20
N SER A 167 26.84 -17.31 9.63
CA SER A 167 27.56 -16.14 10.17
C SER A 167 26.69 -14.87 10.15
N PRO A 168 26.94 -13.88 11.02
CA PRO A 168 26.26 -12.57 10.96
C PRO A 168 26.41 -11.86 9.60
N GLU A 169 27.47 -12.17 8.87
CA GLU A 169 27.76 -11.69 7.52
C GLU A 169 26.87 -12.40 6.48
N ALA A 170 26.83 -13.74 6.47
CA ALA A 170 25.94 -14.52 5.60
C ALA A 170 24.46 -14.20 5.84
N GLN A 171 24.06 -14.03 7.11
CA GLN A 171 22.71 -13.57 7.48
C GLN A 171 22.35 -12.19 6.92
N GLN A 172 23.34 -11.34 6.58
CA GLN A 172 23.12 -10.05 5.93
C GLN A 172 23.20 -10.11 4.41
N ASP A 173 23.98 -11.03 3.83
CA ASP A 173 24.12 -11.16 2.38
C ASP A 173 22.93 -11.89 1.75
N ILE A 174 22.42 -12.94 2.38
CA ILE A 174 21.19 -13.64 1.93
C ILE A 174 19.94 -12.73 1.91
N LEU A 175 19.90 -11.66 2.72
CA LEU A 175 18.85 -10.64 2.69
C LEU A 175 18.99 -9.63 1.54
N ARG A 176 20.21 -9.49 0.99
CA ARG A 176 20.53 -8.55 -0.10
C ARG A 176 20.36 -9.18 -1.48
N ASN A 177 20.64 -10.47 -1.61
CA ASN A 177 20.69 -11.13 -2.91
C ASN A 177 19.36 -11.84 -3.26
N PRO A 178 19.04 -12.00 -4.54
CA PRO A 178 17.93 -12.83 -4.98
C PRO A 178 18.05 -14.27 -4.48
N CYS A 179 16.91 -14.87 -4.18
CA CYS A 179 16.77 -16.26 -3.79
C CYS A 179 15.79 -16.99 -4.72
N ARG A 180 15.97 -18.30 -4.85
CA ARG A 180 15.19 -19.21 -5.68
C ARG A 180 14.84 -20.42 -4.82
N VAL A 181 13.56 -20.76 -4.74
CA VAL A 181 13.05 -21.84 -3.90
C VAL A 181 12.34 -22.85 -4.79
N ARG A 182 12.76 -24.11 -4.70
CA ARG A 182 12.17 -25.24 -5.44
C ARG A 182 11.56 -26.23 -4.45
N PHE A 183 10.30 -26.59 -4.64
CA PHE A 183 9.56 -27.43 -3.70
C PHE A 183 8.45 -28.24 -4.38
N GLY A 184 8.13 -29.42 -3.83
CA GLY A 184 7.11 -30.33 -4.37
C GLY A 184 7.71 -31.70 -4.66
N THR A 185 7.35 -32.32 -5.78
CA THR A 185 7.91 -33.63 -6.19
C THR A 185 8.75 -33.51 -7.47
N THR A 186 9.49 -34.55 -7.84
CA THR A 186 10.21 -34.62 -9.13
C THR A 186 9.33 -34.47 -10.36
N ASP A 187 8.05 -34.80 -10.22
CA ASP A 187 7.09 -34.87 -11.32
C ASP A 187 6.23 -33.59 -11.36
N ASP A 188 5.89 -33.07 -10.17
CA ASP A 188 5.12 -31.85 -9.93
C ASP A 188 5.96 -30.87 -9.08
N GLU A 189 6.90 -30.17 -9.72
CA GLU A 189 7.81 -29.21 -9.07
C GLU A 189 7.31 -27.76 -9.16
N HIS A 190 7.32 -27.04 -8.04
CA HIS A 190 7.14 -25.60 -7.98
C HIS A 190 8.48 -24.87 -7.89
N GLU A 191 8.62 -23.76 -8.62
CA GLU A 191 9.76 -22.86 -8.55
C GLU A 191 9.31 -21.43 -8.29
N VAL A 192 9.89 -20.77 -7.28
CA VAL A 192 9.53 -19.42 -6.86
C VAL A 192 10.79 -18.60 -6.59
N PHE A 193 10.94 -17.48 -7.28
CA PHE A 193 12.01 -16.51 -7.08
C PHE A 193 11.64 -15.47 -6.03
N GLY A 194 12.57 -14.60 -5.65
CA GLY A 194 12.28 -13.43 -4.84
C GLY A 194 13.48 -12.93 -4.05
N VAL A 195 13.21 -12.27 -2.93
CA VAL A 195 14.17 -11.79 -1.94
C VAL A 195 13.64 -12.11 -0.54
N LEU A 196 14.53 -12.23 0.45
CA LEU A 196 14.11 -12.48 1.83
C LEU A 196 13.76 -11.16 2.55
N ALA A 197 12.50 -11.01 2.96
CA ALA A 197 12.01 -9.89 3.75
C ALA A 197 12.52 -9.90 5.20
N ASN A 198 12.69 -11.10 5.76
CA ASN A 198 13.29 -11.31 7.07
C ASN A 198 13.94 -12.69 7.19
N LEU A 199 14.83 -12.81 8.18
CA LEU A 199 15.45 -14.06 8.62
C LEU A 199 15.37 -14.13 10.15
N ARG A 200 15.03 -15.30 10.69
CA ARG A 200 14.93 -15.58 12.12
C ARG A 200 15.63 -16.88 12.46
N MET A 201 16.68 -16.79 13.26
CA MET A 201 17.27 -17.95 13.95
C MET A 201 16.38 -18.37 15.13
N HIS A 202 16.15 -19.67 15.27
CA HIS A 202 15.45 -20.28 16.41
C HIS A 202 16.45 -20.93 17.39
N SER A 203 15.95 -21.59 18.43
CA SER A 203 16.81 -22.34 19.36
C SER A 203 17.46 -23.55 18.67
N VAL A 204 18.75 -23.76 18.97
CA VAL A 204 19.52 -24.96 18.59
C VAL A 204 18.78 -26.24 18.96
N SER A 205 18.77 -27.22 18.06
CA SER A 205 18.15 -28.53 18.29
C SER A 205 18.96 -29.38 19.28
N VAL A 206 18.37 -30.47 19.80
CA VAL A 206 19.11 -31.45 20.62
C VAL A 206 20.20 -32.17 19.81
N ALA A 207 20.08 -32.23 18.48
CA ALA A 207 21.07 -32.77 17.55
C ALA A 207 22.14 -31.74 17.11
N ARG A 208 22.11 -30.51 17.65
CA ARG A 208 22.98 -29.35 17.34
C ARG A 208 22.64 -28.55 16.08
N ASP A 209 21.76 -29.03 15.21
CA ASP A 209 21.31 -28.26 14.04
C ASP A 209 20.63 -26.94 14.46
N ILE A 210 20.94 -25.87 13.74
CA ILE A 210 20.36 -24.54 13.98
C ILE A 210 19.21 -24.33 12.99
N ARG A 211 18.00 -24.21 13.54
CA ARG A 211 16.78 -23.97 12.78
C ARG A 211 16.62 -22.49 12.46
N PHE A 212 16.24 -22.19 11.22
CA PHE A 212 15.88 -20.86 10.75
C PHE A 212 14.48 -20.86 10.16
N SER A 213 13.83 -19.70 10.19
CA SER A 213 12.70 -19.39 9.32
C SER A 213 12.95 -18.06 8.61
N ALA A 214 12.64 -18.01 7.32
CA ALA A 214 12.73 -16.79 6.52
C ALA A 214 11.42 -16.53 5.78
N GLU A 215 11.30 -15.36 5.19
CA GLU A 215 10.11 -14.94 4.45
C GLU A 215 10.49 -14.45 3.06
N LEU A 216 10.24 -15.28 2.04
CA LEU A 216 10.47 -14.94 0.64
C LEU A 216 9.29 -14.13 0.09
N VAL A 217 9.61 -13.05 -0.62
CA VAL A 217 8.68 -12.08 -1.22
C VAL A 217 9.20 -11.64 -2.60
N PRO A 218 8.37 -11.09 -3.50
CA PRO A 218 8.84 -10.52 -4.78
C PRO A 218 9.86 -9.40 -4.58
N ARG A 219 10.74 -9.15 -5.57
CA ARG A 219 11.72 -8.03 -5.52
C ARG A 219 11.01 -6.68 -5.32
N LEU A 220 9.80 -6.53 -5.88
CA LEU A 220 8.92 -5.37 -5.72
C LEU A 220 8.63 -5.02 -4.25
N TRP A 221 8.69 -5.97 -3.31
CA TRP A 221 8.53 -5.69 -1.89
C TRP A 221 9.53 -4.64 -1.35
N ARG A 222 10.68 -4.46 -2.00
CA ARG A 222 11.65 -3.39 -1.66
C ARG A 222 11.06 -1.98 -1.81
N ALA A 223 10.04 -1.80 -2.67
CA ALA A 223 9.30 -0.55 -2.79
C ALA A 223 8.42 -0.22 -1.57
N THR A 224 8.20 -1.16 -0.63
CA THR A 224 7.56 -0.90 0.67
C THR A 224 8.51 -0.31 1.72
N LEU A 225 9.83 -0.40 1.49
CA LEU A 225 10.86 0.04 2.45
C LEU A 225 11.20 1.53 2.33
N THR A 226 10.84 2.16 1.21
CA THR A 226 10.99 3.60 1.00
C THR A 226 9.77 4.35 1.55
N ARG A 227 9.93 5.64 1.85
CA ARG A 227 8.81 6.57 2.03
C ARG A 227 9.20 7.92 1.48
N ARG A 228 8.48 8.41 0.48
CA ARG A 228 8.91 9.55 -0.33
C ARG A 228 7.83 10.64 -0.39
N SER A 229 8.19 11.78 -0.97
CA SER A 229 7.26 12.81 -1.39
C SER A 229 7.85 13.49 -2.63
N ARG A 230 7.11 13.48 -3.74
CA ARG A 230 7.61 13.92 -5.05
C ARG A 230 6.47 14.14 -6.05
N VAL A 231 6.82 14.76 -7.15
CA VAL A 231 5.92 15.17 -8.23
C VAL A 231 6.20 14.37 -9.50
N PHE A 232 5.13 13.89 -10.14
CA PHE A 232 5.11 13.43 -11.52
C PHE A 232 4.29 14.45 -12.33
N GLN A 233 4.77 14.88 -13.50
CA GLN A 233 4.11 15.86 -14.37
C GLN A 233 4.03 15.31 -15.79
N ASP A 234 2.91 15.60 -16.46
CA ASP A 234 2.65 15.28 -17.87
C ASP A 234 2.84 13.79 -18.23
N LEU A 235 2.49 12.90 -17.29
CA LEU A 235 2.50 11.44 -17.46
C LEU A 235 1.09 10.85 -17.33
N ASP A 236 0.86 9.73 -18.03
CA ASP A 236 -0.25 8.81 -17.77
C ASP A 236 0.10 7.85 -16.63
N VAL A 237 -0.88 7.07 -16.15
CA VAL A 237 -0.65 6.11 -15.05
C VAL A 237 0.37 5.04 -15.44
N PRO A 238 0.29 4.38 -16.61
CA PRO A 238 1.35 3.47 -17.07
C PRO A 238 2.75 4.11 -17.13
N GLY A 239 2.89 5.39 -17.53
CA GLY A 239 4.14 6.12 -17.49
C GLY A 239 4.70 6.32 -16.07
N ILE A 240 3.82 6.61 -15.10
CA ILE A 240 4.20 6.69 -13.68
C ILE A 240 4.61 5.30 -13.15
N LEU A 241 3.86 4.24 -13.48
CA LEU A 241 4.18 2.86 -13.07
C LEU A 241 5.57 2.46 -13.59
N ARG A 242 5.85 2.64 -14.89
CA ARG A 242 7.17 2.37 -15.49
C ARG A 242 8.30 3.11 -14.75
N ALA A 243 8.13 4.43 -14.54
CA ALA A 243 9.14 5.25 -13.87
C ALA A 243 9.47 4.77 -12.45
N VAL A 244 8.46 4.34 -11.68
CA VAL A 244 8.68 3.83 -10.32
C VAL A 244 9.25 2.40 -10.32
N LEU A 245 8.86 1.54 -11.25
CA LEU A 245 9.34 0.15 -11.33
C LEU A 245 10.82 0.08 -11.73
N THR A 246 11.24 0.85 -12.74
CA THR A 246 12.66 0.96 -13.15
C THR A 246 13.54 1.49 -12.02
N GLU A 247 13.06 2.41 -11.17
CA GLU A 247 13.80 2.88 -9.98
C GLU A 247 14.09 1.78 -8.93
N HIS A 248 13.31 0.70 -8.93
CA HIS A 248 13.52 -0.48 -8.08
C HIS A 248 14.22 -1.64 -8.83
N GLY A 249 14.74 -1.39 -10.02
CA GLY A 249 15.49 -2.36 -10.83
C GLY A 249 14.60 -3.38 -11.56
N LEU A 250 13.32 -3.07 -11.77
CA LEU A 250 12.40 -3.87 -12.55
C LEU A 250 12.21 -3.20 -13.91
N GLU A 251 12.78 -3.77 -14.97
CA GLU A 251 12.69 -3.22 -16.33
C GLU A 251 11.53 -3.83 -17.14
N GLU A 252 11.00 -3.11 -18.11
CA GLU A 252 9.90 -3.58 -18.98
C GLU A 252 10.38 -4.74 -19.86
N GLY A 253 9.64 -5.85 -19.87
CA GLY A 253 9.97 -7.10 -20.55
C GLY A 253 10.83 -8.09 -19.76
N ALA A 254 11.38 -7.71 -18.59
CA ALA A 254 12.22 -8.60 -17.77
C ALA A 254 11.87 -8.60 -16.27
N GLY A 255 11.50 -7.44 -15.71
CA GLY A 255 10.96 -7.28 -14.36
C GLY A 255 9.43 -7.13 -14.33
N PHE A 256 8.85 -6.48 -15.35
CA PHE A 256 7.39 -6.37 -15.50
C PHE A 256 6.92 -6.38 -16.97
N GLU A 257 5.63 -6.65 -17.20
CA GLU A 257 4.96 -6.64 -18.52
C GLU A 257 3.62 -5.87 -18.41
N MET A 258 3.30 -5.04 -19.41
CA MET A 258 2.05 -4.25 -19.47
C MET A 258 1.06 -4.85 -20.48
N ARG A 259 -0.01 -5.48 -19.98
CA ARG A 259 -1.13 -6.07 -20.75
C ARG A 259 -2.40 -5.23 -20.61
N LEU A 260 -2.36 -4.01 -21.14
CA LEU A 260 -3.42 -3.02 -20.98
C LEU A 260 -4.28 -2.87 -22.25
N ASP A 261 -5.59 -2.73 -22.03
CA ASP A 261 -6.65 -2.54 -23.04
C ASP A 261 -7.09 -1.07 -23.09
N ALA A 262 -7.11 -0.40 -21.95
CA ALA A 262 -7.60 0.95 -21.80
C ALA A 262 -6.53 2.02 -22.04
N SER A 263 -6.96 3.17 -22.56
CA SER A 263 -6.14 4.38 -22.63
C SER A 263 -6.33 5.23 -21.38
N TYR A 264 -5.23 5.54 -20.69
CA TYR A 264 -5.25 6.35 -19.47
C TYR A 264 -5.00 7.83 -19.77
N PRO A 265 -5.75 8.77 -19.14
CA PRO A 265 -5.57 10.19 -19.40
C PRO A 265 -4.23 10.69 -18.81
N VAL A 266 -3.50 11.48 -19.59
CA VAL A 266 -2.31 12.18 -19.10
C VAL A 266 -2.71 13.16 -17.99
N SER A 267 -2.00 13.11 -16.88
CA SER A 267 -2.17 14.01 -15.74
C SER A 267 -1.14 15.13 -15.79
N GLU A 268 -1.62 16.38 -15.75
CA GLU A 268 -0.78 17.58 -15.61
C GLU A 268 0.21 17.46 -14.43
N TYR A 269 -0.20 16.75 -13.38
CA TYR A 269 0.44 16.69 -12.07
C TYR A 269 -0.18 15.56 -11.24
N THR A 270 0.64 14.65 -10.73
CA THR A 270 0.27 13.60 -9.78
C THR A 270 1.35 13.52 -8.69
N VAL A 271 0.92 13.51 -7.43
CA VAL A 271 1.80 13.58 -6.27
C VAL A 271 1.91 12.22 -5.61
N GLN A 272 3.14 11.78 -5.35
CA GLN A 272 3.41 10.84 -4.26
C GLN A 272 3.56 11.66 -2.97
N TYR A 273 2.74 11.44 -1.96
CA TYR A 273 2.80 12.20 -0.70
C TYR A 273 2.85 11.31 0.53
N GLN A 274 4.00 11.31 1.21
CA GLN A 274 4.19 10.67 2.51
C GLN A 274 3.77 9.19 2.58
N GLU A 275 4.08 8.45 1.51
CA GLU A 275 3.73 7.04 1.28
C GLU A 275 4.94 6.29 0.70
N SER A 276 4.91 4.96 0.68
CA SER A 276 5.98 4.18 0.03
C SER A 276 5.88 4.22 -1.50
N ASP A 277 6.90 3.74 -2.20
CA ASP A 277 6.81 3.59 -3.66
C ASP A 277 5.80 2.50 -4.05
N PHE A 278 5.66 1.46 -3.22
CA PHE A 278 4.64 0.43 -3.38
C PHE A 278 3.21 0.94 -3.15
N ASP A 279 2.96 1.68 -2.06
CA ASP A 279 1.62 2.22 -1.78
C ASP A 279 1.17 3.16 -2.90
N PHE A 280 2.10 3.99 -3.38
CA PHE A 280 1.84 4.95 -4.46
C PHE A 280 1.37 4.28 -5.76
N ILE A 281 2.09 3.26 -6.24
CA ILE A 281 1.67 2.53 -7.44
C ILE A 281 0.39 1.72 -7.19
N SER A 282 0.24 1.13 -6.00
CA SER A 282 -0.92 0.31 -5.65
C SER A 282 -2.20 1.13 -5.65
N ARG A 283 -2.25 2.28 -4.97
CA ARG A 283 -3.45 3.15 -4.99
C ARG A 283 -3.78 3.71 -6.37
N LEU A 284 -2.78 3.90 -7.24
CA LEU A 284 -3.01 4.34 -8.63
C LEU A 284 -3.62 3.20 -9.46
N MET A 285 -3.08 1.98 -9.34
CA MET A 285 -3.64 0.79 -9.97
C MET A 285 -5.07 0.51 -9.47
N GLU A 286 -5.28 0.49 -8.14
CA GLU A 286 -6.59 0.34 -7.50
C GLU A 286 -7.60 1.43 -7.89
N HIS A 287 -7.17 2.69 -8.00
CA HIS A 287 -8.06 3.75 -8.47
C HIS A 287 -8.46 3.51 -9.93
N HIS A 288 -7.54 3.11 -10.81
CA HIS A 288 -7.80 2.92 -12.23
C HIS A 288 -8.30 1.53 -12.62
N GLY A 289 -8.50 0.62 -11.67
CA GLY A 289 -8.97 -0.75 -11.92
C GLY A 289 -7.92 -1.67 -12.53
N ILE A 290 -6.66 -1.25 -12.55
CA ILE A 290 -5.52 -2.04 -13.01
C ILE A 290 -5.19 -3.05 -11.91
N PHE A 291 -4.96 -4.30 -12.28
CA PHE A 291 -4.47 -5.36 -11.40
C PHE A 291 -3.06 -5.78 -11.79
N TYR A 292 -2.43 -6.60 -10.94
CA TYR A 292 -1.18 -7.26 -11.28
C TYR A 292 -1.11 -8.69 -10.72
N PHE A 293 -0.21 -9.50 -11.28
CA PHE A 293 0.15 -10.81 -10.76
C PHE A 293 1.62 -11.12 -11.07
N PHE A 294 2.15 -12.22 -10.54
CA PHE A 294 3.53 -12.63 -10.75
C PHE A 294 3.58 -13.96 -11.48
N ARG A 295 4.34 -14.00 -12.58
CA ARG A 295 4.76 -15.24 -13.22
C ARG A 295 6.15 -15.61 -12.74
N GLN A 296 6.38 -16.89 -12.50
CA GLN A 296 7.71 -17.44 -12.26
C GLN A 296 8.21 -18.03 -13.59
N ASN A 297 9.14 -17.35 -14.25
CA ASN A 297 9.80 -17.84 -15.47
C ASN A 297 11.20 -18.41 -15.09
N PRO A 298 11.85 -19.24 -15.92
CA PRO A 298 13.17 -19.82 -15.60
C PRO A 298 14.28 -18.80 -15.29
N ASP A 299 14.20 -17.60 -15.86
CA ASP A 299 15.15 -16.51 -15.63
C ASP A 299 14.79 -15.61 -14.43
N GLY A 300 13.64 -15.84 -13.78
CA GLY A 300 13.16 -15.10 -12.62
C GLY A 300 11.66 -14.76 -12.61
N GLU A 301 11.22 -14.08 -11.55
CA GLU A 301 9.86 -13.53 -11.47
C GLU A 301 9.64 -12.38 -12.48
N LEU A 302 8.41 -12.29 -13.01
CA LEU A 302 7.93 -11.23 -13.89
C LEU A 302 6.57 -10.73 -13.38
N MET A 303 6.45 -9.43 -13.12
CA MET A 303 5.19 -8.79 -12.72
C MET A 303 4.34 -8.48 -13.96
N VAL A 304 3.24 -9.20 -14.17
CA VAL A 304 2.27 -8.89 -15.23
C VAL A 304 1.25 -7.89 -14.70
N ILE A 305 1.07 -6.76 -15.38
CA ILE A 305 0.15 -5.68 -15.03
C ILE A 305 -0.96 -5.63 -16.10
N GLY A 306 -2.23 -5.65 -15.72
CA GLY A 306 -3.35 -5.73 -16.67
C GLY A 306 -4.63 -5.04 -16.19
N ASP A 307 -5.55 -4.79 -17.12
CA ASP A 307 -6.82 -4.08 -16.87
C ASP A 307 -8.05 -4.79 -17.49
N ALA A 308 -7.87 -5.98 -18.06
CA ALA A 308 -8.92 -6.79 -18.64
C ALA A 308 -8.62 -8.28 -18.50
N ASN A 309 -9.66 -9.13 -18.43
CA ASN A 309 -9.50 -10.56 -18.18
C ASN A 309 -8.72 -11.31 -19.29
N ARG A 310 -8.51 -10.70 -20.48
CA ARG A 310 -7.62 -11.26 -21.52
C ARG A 310 -6.13 -11.25 -21.14
N ALA A 311 -5.73 -10.57 -20.07
CA ALA A 311 -4.36 -10.57 -19.56
C ALA A 311 -4.00 -11.88 -18.85
N PHE A 312 -4.99 -12.70 -18.48
CA PHE A 312 -4.82 -13.96 -17.75
C PHE A 312 -4.47 -15.14 -18.67
N ASP A 313 -3.42 -15.88 -18.32
CA ASP A 313 -2.93 -17.01 -19.12
C ASP A 313 -3.82 -18.27 -18.90
N LYS A 314 -4.20 -19.00 -19.97
CA LYS A 314 -4.96 -20.27 -19.83
C LYS A 314 -4.00 -21.39 -19.38
N ILE A 315 -4.35 -22.13 -18.33
CA ILE A 315 -3.48 -23.16 -17.74
C ILE A 315 -3.36 -24.43 -18.60
N ALA A 316 -4.40 -24.76 -19.36
CA ALA A 316 -4.48 -25.91 -20.26
C ALA A 316 -5.46 -25.60 -21.39
N ASP A 317 -5.23 -26.12 -22.60
CA ASP A 317 -6.15 -25.94 -23.73
C ASP A 317 -7.46 -26.74 -23.53
N GLU A 318 -7.35 -27.98 -23.05
CA GLU A 318 -8.49 -28.85 -22.72
C GLU A 318 -9.11 -28.50 -21.35
N PRO A 319 -10.42 -28.75 -21.13
CA PRO A 319 -11.07 -28.61 -19.83
C PRO A 319 -10.47 -29.54 -18.76
N ILE A 320 -10.50 -29.07 -17.52
CA ILE A 320 -10.07 -29.79 -16.33
C ILE A 320 -11.27 -30.55 -15.75
N GLU A 321 -11.12 -31.86 -15.57
CA GLU A 321 -12.14 -32.72 -14.99
C GLU A 321 -12.35 -32.47 -13.48
N TYR A 322 -13.61 -32.40 -13.06
CA TYR A 322 -13.96 -32.40 -11.64
C TYR A 322 -13.80 -33.79 -11.01
N ALA A 323 -12.68 -34.00 -10.33
CA ALA A 323 -12.33 -35.25 -9.65
C ALA A 323 -13.19 -35.44 -8.39
N ARG A 324 -14.30 -36.16 -8.50
CA ARG A 324 -15.23 -36.35 -7.36
C ARG A 324 -14.53 -36.93 -6.12
N ASP A 325 -14.71 -36.26 -4.97
CA ASP A 325 -14.30 -36.68 -3.62
C ASP A 325 -14.38 -38.22 -3.45
N GLY A 326 -13.23 -38.87 -3.31
CA GLY A 326 -13.10 -40.33 -3.23
C GLY A 326 -12.25 -40.99 -4.34
N ALA A 327 -11.73 -40.23 -5.31
CA ALA A 327 -10.70 -40.72 -6.24
C ALA A 327 -9.43 -41.19 -5.47
N PRO A 328 -8.76 -42.28 -5.90
CA PRO A 328 -7.50 -42.70 -5.29
C PRO A 328 -6.39 -41.64 -5.46
N PRO A 329 -5.54 -41.41 -4.44
CA PRO A 329 -4.32 -40.61 -4.62
C PRO A 329 -3.48 -41.16 -5.79
N GLY A 330 -3.11 -40.28 -6.72
CA GLY A 330 -2.39 -40.64 -7.94
C GLY A 330 -3.27 -40.85 -9.19
N MET A 331 -4.60 -40.73 -9.12
CA MET A 331 -5.45 -40.63 -10.31
C MET A 331 -5.76 -39.19 -10.68
N ALA A 332 -5.02 -38.67 -11.68
CA ALA A 332 -5.18 -37.38 -12.37
C ALA A 332 -5.13 -36.10 -11.50
N ALA A 333 -4.32 -35.12 -11.91
CA ALA A 333 -4.39 -33.78 -11.36
C ALA A 333 -5.74 -33.13 -11.71
N GLY A 334 -6.46 -32.65 -10.70
CA GLY A 334 -7.84 -32.19 -10.87
C GLY A 334 -8.34 -31.26 -9.77
N VAL A 335 -9.60 -30.83 -9.89
CA VAL A 335 -10.33 -30.12 -8.84
C VAL A 335 -11.16 -31.12 -8.07
N HIS A 336 -10.86 -31.29 -6.78
CA HIS A 336 -11.46 -32.33 -5.93
C HIS A 336 -12.68 -31.84 -5.14
N ARG A 337 -12.76 -30.52 -4.95
CA ARG A 337 -13.84 -29.80 -4.28
C ARG A 337 -14.00 -28.43 -4.91
N LEU A 338 -15.25 -28.01 -5.04
CA LEU A 338 -15.66 -26.67 -5.46
C LEU A 338 -16.80 -26.21 -4.54
N GLU A 339 -16.59 -25.12 -3.79
CA GLU A 339 -17.61 -24.48 -2.95
C GLU A 339 -17.92 -23.08 -3.51
N ARG A 340 -19.21 -22.71 -3.62
CA ARG A 340 -19.64 -21.39 -4.13
C ARG A 340 -20.13 -20.50 -2.99
N VAL A 341 -19.55 -19.31 -2.89
CA VAL A 341 -19.91 -18.26 -1.93
C VAL A 341 -20.55 -17.09 -2.67
N VAL A 342 -21.76 -16.69 -2.26
CA VAL A 342 -22.54 -15.61 -2.88
C VAL A 342 -22.82 -14.52 -1.85
N GLN A 343 -22.66 -13.24 -2.24
CA GLN A 343 -22.85 -12.09 -1.37
C GLN A 343 -23.65 -10.97 -2.06
N PRO A 344 -24.65 -10.34 -1.40
CA PRO A 344 -25.47 -9.28 -1.98
C PRO A 344 -24.66 -8.01 -2.24
N ARG A 345 -25.09 -7.22 -3.23
CA ARG A 345 -24.37 -6.03 -3.72
C ARG A 345 -25.25 -4.78 -3.78
N PRO A 346 -24.67 -3.58 -3.97
CA PRO A 346 -25.42 -2.40 -4.39
C PRO A 346 -26.08 -2.62 -5.77
N ALA A 347 -27.13 -1.87 -6.09
CA ALA A 347 -27.73 -1.87 -7.42
C ALA A 347 -26.94 -1.04 -8.45
N GLY A 348 -26.11 -0.10 -7.97
CA GLY A 348 -25.24 0.71 -8.82
C GLY A 348 -24.31 1.65 -8.04
N VAL A 349 -23.51 2.40 -8.79
CA VAL A 349 -22.57 3.43 -8.31
C VAL A 349 -22.90 4.76 -8.95
N VAL A 350 -22.80 5.84 -8.18
CA VAL A 350 -22.93 7.24 -8.60
C VAL A 350 -21.64 7.96 -8.24
N LEU A 351 -20.92 8.51 -9.22
CA LEU A 351 -19.73 9.35 -8.98
C LEU A 351 -20.00 10.80 -9.35
N ARG A 352 -19.41 11.72 -8.58
CA ARG A 352 -19.54 13.17 -8.78
C ARG A 352 -18.20 13.89 -8.60
N ASP A 353 -18.01 14.98 -9.32
CA ASP A 353 -16.90 15.92 -9.06
C ASP A 353 -17.23 17.34 -9.54
N TYR A 354 -16.27 18.25 -9.50
CA TYR A 354 -16.36 19.61 -10.02
C TYR A 354 -15.05 20.02 -10.72
N ASN A 355 -15.11 20.19 -12.05
CA ASN A 355 -14.01 20.73 -12.84
C ASN A 355 -14.22 22.23 -13.09
N TRP A 356 -13.47 23.06 -12.35
CA TRP A 356 -13.51 24.52 -12.43
C TRP A 356 -13.12 25.10 -13.82
N ARG A 357 -12.57 24.31 -14.75
CA ARG A 357 -12.34 24.73 -16.14
C ARG A 357 -13.61 24.71 -16.99
N THR A 358 -14.61 23.93 -16.56
CA THR A 358 -15.89 23.72 -17.24
C THR A 358 -17.01 23.79 -16.20
N PRO A 359 -17.18 24.92 -15.50
CA PRO A 359 -17.96 24.99 -14.26
C PRO A 359 -19.44 24.69 -14.45
N ASP A 360 -19.99 24.94 -15.64
CA ASP A 360 -21.39 24.67 -16.01
C ASP A 360 -21.64 23.20 -16.41
N VAL A 361 -20.59 22.40 -16.57
CA VAL A 361 -20.70 20.97 -16.91
C VAL A 361 -20.93 20.16 -15.65
N GLN A 362 -22.14 19.63 -15.48
CA GLN A 362 -22.46 18.72 -14.38
C GLN A 362 -21.69 17.39 -14.52
N LEU A 363 -20.61 17.26 -13.77
CA LEU A 363 -19.88 16.01 -13.60
C LEU A 363 -20.60 15.11 -12.60
N GLN A 364 -21.70 14.49 -13.04
CA GLN A 364 -22.27 13.29 -12.43
C GLN A 364 -22.28 12.17 -13.48
N VAL A 365 -21.96 10.95 -13.04
CA VAL A 365 -22.00 9.72 -13.83
C VAL A 365 -22.52 8.57 -12.97
N ASP A 366 -23.17 7.60 -13.60
CA ASP A 366 -23.89 6.52 -12.94
C ASP A 366 -23.59 5.18 -13.66
N ALA A 367 -23.35 4.09 -12.91
CA ALA A 367 -23.04 2.76 -13.46
C ALA A 367 -23.82 1.63 -12.72
N PRO A 368 -24.32 0.61 -13.43
CA PRO A 368 -25.06 -0.50 -12.82
C PRO A 368 -24.14 -1.53 -12.17
N VAL A 369 -24.59 -2.13 -11.06
CA VAL A 369 -23.91 -3.25 -10.38
C VAL A 369 -24.84 -4.47 -10.46
N ASP A 370 -25.70 -4.69 -9.46
CA ASP A 370 -26.70 -5.76 -9.46
C ASP A 370 -28.11 -5.17 -9.55
N GLN A 371 -28.62 -5.01 -10.77
CA GLN A 371 -29.96 -4.47 -11.00
C GLN A 371 -31.11 -5.42 -10.63
N VAL A 372 -30.83 -6.68 -10.27
CA VAL A 372 -31.86 -7.72 -10.05
C VAL A 372 -32.05 -8.02 -8.56
N THR A 373 -30.96 -8.19 -7.81
CA THR A 373 -30.95 -8.47 -6.37
C THR A 373 -30.22 -7.41 -5.53
N GLY A 374 -29.67 -6.37 -6.16
CA GLY A 374 -28.88 -5.36 -5.47
C GLY A 374 -29.70 -4.35 -4.66
N VAL A 375 -29.09 -3.80 -3.61
CA VAL A 375 -29.76 -2.95 -2.61
C VAL A 375 -29.11 -1.57 -2.55
N GLY A 376 -29.86 -0.54 -2.97
CA GLY A 376 -29.42 0.86 -2.91
C GLY A 376 -28.25 1.17 -3.84
N PHE A 377 -27.56 2.29 -3.60
CA PHE A 377 -26.50 2.79 -4.47
C PHE A 377 -25.31 3.30 -3.65
N VAL A 378 -24.10 3.10 -4.16
CA VAL A 378 -22.89 3.76 -3.64
C VAL A 378 -22.80 5.15 -4.26
N ASN A 379 -22.56 6.18 -3.45
CA ASN A 379 -22.43 7.57 -3.93
C ASN A 379 -21.11 8.16 -3.42
N ALA A 380 -20.26 8.64 -4.34
CA ALA A 380 -18.94 9.18 -4.03
C ALA A 380 -18.68 10.53 -4.71
N TYR A 381 -17.80 11.33 -4.11
CA TYR A 381 -17.37 12.62 -4.61
C TYR A 381 -15.85 12.80 -4.38
N GLY A 382 -15.15 13.44 -5.31
CA GLY A 382 -13.71 13.74 -5.18
C GLY A 382 -12.78 12.70 -5.80
N ASP A 383 -13.29 11.87 -6.72
CA ASP A 383 -12.50 10.92 -7.52
C ASP A 383 -11.67 11.62 -8.65
N HIS A 384 -11.75 12.94 -8.78
CA HIS A 384 -10.86 13.82 -9.57
C HIS A 384 -10.90 13.63 -11.11
N PHE A 385 -11.94 13.00 -11.65
CA PHE A 385 -12.18 12.95 -13.09
C PHE A 385 -12.52 14.35 -13.66
N LYS A 386 -12.00 14.68 -14.85
CA LYS A 386 -12.10 16.02 -15.46
C LYS A 386 -13.26 16.13 -16.46
N THR A 387 -13.70 15.00 -17.02
CA THR A 387 -14.75 14.90 -18.05
C THR A 387 -15.74 13.77 -17.74
N ALA A 388 -16.94 13.83 -18.32
CA ALA A 388 -17.94 12.77 -18.16
C ALA A 388 -17.49 11.41 -18.75
N GLY A 389 -16.58 11.41 -19.74
CA GLY A 389 -15.98 10.19 -20.29
C GLY A 389 -15.05 9.49 -19.29
N GLU A 390 -14.11 10.25 -18.70
CA GLU A 390 -13.26 9.77 -17.60
C GLU A 390 -14.11 9.26 -16.42
N GLY A 391 -15.14 10.02 -16.04
CA GLY A 391 -16.06 9.63 -14.97
C GLY A 391 -16.79 8.32 -15.27
N SER A 392 -17.31 8.15 -16.49
CA SER A 392 -18.07 6.94 -16.85
C SER A 392 -17.19 5.68 -16.86
N ALA A 393 -15.96 5.79 -17.37
CA ALA A 393 -14.98 4.71 -17.30
C ALA A 393 -14.64 4.36 -15.84
N LEU A 394 -14.49 5.37 -14.98
CA LEU A 394 -14.23 5.16 -13.55
C LEU A 394 -15.45 4.55 -12.83
N ALA A 395 -16.67 4.98 -13.15
CA ALA A 395 -17.90 4.43 -12.58
C ALA A 395 -18.08 2.95 -12.96
N GLN A 396 -17.73 2.58 -14.19
CA GLN A 396 -17.69 1.18 -14.63
C GLN A 396 -16.65 0.36 -13.84
N VAL A 397 -15.43 0.88 -13.66
CA VAL A 397 -14.41 0.25 -12.79
C VAL A 397 -14.92 0.07 -11.35
N ARG A 398 -15.62 1.06 -10.78
CA ARG A 398 -16.22 0.96 -9.43
C ARG A 398 -17.37 -0.03 -9.36
N ALA A 399 -18.09 -0.24 -10.45
CA ALA A 399 -19.13 -1.26 -10.51
C ALA A 399 -18.52 -2.67 -10.56
N GLU A 400 -17.51 -2.87 -11.39
CA GLU A 400 -16.76 -4.13 -11.50
C GLU A 400 -16.03 -4.47 -10.18
N GLU A 401 -15.42 -3.48 -9.52
CA GLU A 401 -14.85 -3.58 -8.15
C GLU A 401 -15.84 -4.14 -7.12
N LEU A 402 -17.12 -3.82 -7.24
CA LEU A 402 -18.15 -4.36 -6.37
C LEU A 402 -18.58 -5.78 -6.77
N LEU A 403 -18.56 -6.11 -8.07
CA LEU A 403 -19.02 -7.41 -8.60
C LEU A 403 -18.04 -8.56 -8.34
N VAL A 404 -16.73 -8.31 -8.21
CA VAL A 404 -15.70 -9.35 -7.96
C VAL A 404 -16.08 -10.30 -6.82
N ASP A 405 -16.48 -9.76 -5.66
CA ASP A 405 -16.85 -10.56 -4.49
C ASP A 405 -18.35 -10.97 -4.48
N GLN A 406 -19.12 -10.73 -5.54
CA GLN A 406 -20.54 -11.15 -5.59
C GLN A 406 -20.67 -12.67 -5.62
N GLU A 407 -19.80 -13.34 -6.37
CA GLU A 407 -19.83 -14.78 -6.60
C GLU A 407 -18.38 -15.32 -6.65
N ARG A 408 -17.90 -15.79 -5.49
CA ARG A 408 -16.56 -16.33 -5.30
C ARG A 408 -16.61 -17.85 -5.18
N TYR A 409 -15.56 -18.50 -5.65
CA TYR A 409 -15.41 -19.95 -5.61
C TYR A 409 -14.19 -20.34 -4.78
N GLU A 410 -14.32 -21.38 -3.97
CA GLU A 410 -13.27 -21.93 -3.12
C GLU A 410 -13.02 -23.39 -3.53
N LEU A 411 -11.80 -23.66 -4.00
CA LEU A 411 -11.40 -24.91 -4.63
C LEU A 411 -10.37 -25.63 -3.75
N ARG A 412 -10.43 -26.97 -3.74
CA ARG A 412 -9.32 -27.83 -3.32
C ARG A 412 -8.82 -28.63 -4.51
N THR A 413 -7.52 -28.57 -4.75
CA THR A 413 -6.92 -29.09 -5.98
C THR A 413 -5.55 -29.71 -5.74
N SER A 414 -5.16 -30.59 -6.66
CA SER A 414 -3.84 -31.23 -6.76
C SER A 414 -3.13 -30.85 -8.07
N ILE A 415 -3.48 -29.71 -8.68
CA ILE A 415 -2.86 -29.20 -9.92
C ILE A 415 -1.75 -28.21 -9.53
N PRO A 416 -0.46 -28.51 -9.75
CA PRO A 416 0.62 -27.65 -9.28
C PRO A 416 0.69 -26.32 -10.05
N GLN A 417 0.34 -26.29 -11.34
CA GLN A 417 0.51 -25.10 -12.18
C GLN A 417 -0.52 -23.97 -11.90
N LEU A 418 -1.40 -24.11 -10.91
CA LEU A 418 -2.36 -23.05 -10.54
C LEU A 418 -1.68 -21.93 -9.75
N ALA A 419 -1.70 -20.71 -10.29
CA ALA A 419 -1.22 -19.48 -9.67
C ALA A 419 -2.21 -18.32 -9.95
N PRO A 420 -2.24 -17.25 -9.15
CA PRO A 420 -3.09 -16.09 -9.43
C PRO A 420 -2.76 -15.47 -10.78
N GLY A 421 -3.80 -15.17 -11.56
CA GLY A 421 -3.65 -14.70 -12.94
C GLY A 421 -3.63 -15.81 -14.00
N HIS A 422 -3.70 -17.08 -13.60
CA HIS A 422 -4.11 -18.15 -14.49
C HIS A 422 -5.64 -18.25 -14.56
N ARG A 423 -6.14 -18.71 -15.70
CA ARG A 423 -7.54 -19.10 -15.90
C ARG A 423 -7.65 -20.58 -16.29
N LEU A 424 -8.67 -21.25 -15.77
CA LEU A 424 -8.94 -22.68 -15.99
C LEU A 424 -10.38 -22.89 -16.45
N GLU A 425 -10.63 -23.92 -17.24
CA GLU A 425 -11.97 -24.34 -17.68
C GLU A 425 -12.32 -25.62 -16.94
N LEU A 426 -13.48 -25.70 -16.28
CA LEU A 426 -13.92 -26.88 -15.51
C LEU A 426 -14.98 -27.66 -16.28
N ALA A 427 -14.92 -29.00 -16.21
CA ALA A 427 -15.91 -29.90 -16.79
C ALA A 427 -16.32 -31.04 -15.83
N SER A 428 -17.42 -31.71 -16.17
CA SER A 428 -17.98 -32.89 -15.49
C SER A 428 -18.42 -32.68 -14.03
N HIS A 429 -18.64 -31.44 -13.60
CA HIS A 429 -19.16 -31.17 -12.27
C HIS A 429 -20.63 -31.64 -12.15
N PRO A 430 -21.04 -32.33 -11.05
CA PRO A 430 -22.42 -32.85 -10.90
C PRO A 430 -23.54 -31.81 -10.95
N LEU A 431 -23.22 -30.52 -10.83
CA LEU A 431 -24.07 -29.39 -11.18
C LEU A 431 -23.42 -28.65 -12.36
N GLY A 432 -23.92 -28.86 -13.58
CA GLY A 432 -23.32 -28.30 -14.81
C GLY A 432 -23.37 -26.76 -14.93
N GLU A 433 -24.01 -26.06 -13.99
CA GLU A 433 -23.84 -24.59 -13.87
C GLU A 433 -22.46 -24.18 -13.32
N MET A 434 -21.66 -25.15 -12.86
CA MET A 434 -20.27 -24.95 -12.44
C MET A 434 -19.26 -25.34 -13.54
N ASP A 435 -19.71 -25.93 -14.66
CA ASP A 435 -18.84 -26.23 -15.80
C ASP A 435 -18.63 -24.93 -16.60
N GLN A 436 -17.64 -24.13 -16.18
CA GLN A 436 -17.35 -22.80 -16.73
C GLN A 436 -15.85 -22.45 -16.61
N GLU A 437 -15.44 -21.35 -17.24
CA GLU A 437 -14.11 -20.77 -17.04
C GLU A 437 -14.02 -19.96 -15.74
N TYR A 438 -12.96 -20.18 -14.98
CA TYR A 438 -12.63 -19.53 -13.71
C TYR A 438 -11.27 -18.81 -13.80
N VAL A 439 -11.16 -17.64 -13.17
CA VAL A 439 -9.90 -16.90 -12.95
C VAL A 439 -9.44 -17.13 -11.52
N VAL A 440 -8.20 -17.56 -11.35
CA VAL A 440 -7.58 -17.76 -10.03
C VAL A 440 -7.25 -16.40 -9.41
N THR A 441 -7.84 -16.11 -8.24
CA THR A 441 -7.63 -14.86 -7.50
C THR A 441 -6.67 -15.02 -6.32
N ARG A 442 -6.59 -16.23 -5.74
CA ARG A 442 -5.71 -16.57 -4.61
C ARG A 442 -5.28 -18.02 -4.70
N VAL A 443 -4.03 -18.30 -4.31
CA VAL A 443 -3.56 -19.67 -4.06
C VAL A 443 -2.86 -19.72 -2.70
N ARG A 444 -3.13 -20.77 -1.94
CA ARG A 444 -2.37 -21.16 -0.76
C ARG A 444 -1.93 -22.61 -0.89
N ARG A 445 -0.66 -22.87 -0.59
CA ARG A 445 -0.02 -24.19 -0.68
C ARG A 445 0.95 -24.39 0.49
N SER A 446 1.05 -25.62 0.99
CA SER A 446 2.04 -25.98 2.01
C SER A 446 2.63 -27.36 1.71
N THR A 447 3.92 -27.52 2.01
CA THR A 447 4.65 -28.79 1.90
C THR A 447 5.67 -28.93 3.03
N GLY A 448 5.83 -30.16 3.50
CA GLY A 448 6.88 -30.54 4.46
C GLY A 448 6.52 -30.27 5.91
N GLN A 449 7.53 -29.91 6.70
CA GLN A 449 7.36 -29.71 8.13
C GLN A 449 6.57 -28.43 8.40
N ASN A 450 5.48 -28.51 9.17
CA ASN A 450 4.77 -27.36 9.72
C ASN A 450 5.54 -26.73 10.92
N GLU A 451 4.97 -25.70 11.55
CA GLU A 451 5.62 -24.99 12.67
C GLU A 451 5.96 -25.89 13.88
N GLU A 452 5.23 -27.00 14.07
CA GLU A 452 5.50 -27.97 15.15
C GLU A 452 6.56 -29.02 14.75
N GLY A 453 7.10 -28.95 13.53
CA GLY A 453 8.09 -29.90 13.00
C GLY A 453 7.51 -31.27 12.62
N ARG A 454 6.18 -31.38 12.47
CA ARG A 454 5.55 -32.57 11.90
C ARG A 454 5.42 -32.38 10.39
N GLU A 455 5.57 -33.47 9.63
CA GLU A 455 5.21 -33.46 8.21
C GLU A 455 3.71 -33.19 8.06
N ASP A 456 3.36 -32.25 7.17
CA ASP A 456 2.02 -32.14 6.64
C ASP A 456 1.70 -33.35 5.76
N GLY A 457 0.40 -33.61 5.56
CA GLY A 457 -0.07 -34.75 4.79
C GLY A 457 0.08 -34.56 3.27
N ALA A 458 -0.67 -35.34 2.49
CA ALA A 458 -0.71 -35.22 1.03
C ALA A 458 -0.89 -33.75 0.58
N GLU A 459 -0.15 -33.36 -0.45
CA GLU A 459 -0.05 -31.97 -0.88
C GLU A 459 -1.33 -31.51 -1.59
N TRP A 460 -2.06 -30.58 -0.95
CA TRP A 460 -3.28 -29.98 -1.49
C TRP A 460 -3.13 -28.47 -1.53
N GLN A 461 -3.66 -27.85 -2.57
CA GLN A 461 -3.77 -26.39 -2.65
C GLN A 461 -5.19 -25.94 -2.30
N GLU A 462 -5.27 -24.86 -1.52
CA GLU A 462 -6.49 -24.08 -1.26
C GLU A 462 -6.49 -22.90 -2.24
N VAL A 463 -7.51 -22.80 -3.11
CA VAL A 463 -7.53 -21.82 -4.20
C VAL A 463 -8.83 -21.02 -4.14
N GLU A 464 -8.77 -19.69 -4.26
CA GLU A 464 -9.95 -18.87 -4.51
C GLU A 464 -9.99 -18.45 -5.98
N ALA A 465 -11.20 -18.39 -6.55
CA ALA A 465 -11.43 -18.00 -7.94
C ALA A 465 -12.74 -17.21 -8.11
N ILE A 466 -12.88 -16.56 -9.27
CA ILE A 466 -14.13 -15.93 -9.74
C ILE A 466 -14.46 -16.41 -11.16
N PRO A 467 -15.73 -16.35 -11.62
CA PRO A 467 -16.07 -16.62 -13.02
C PRO A 467 -15.30 -15.72 -13.99
N HIS A 468 -14.75 -16.27 -15.08
CA HIS A 468 -13.98 -15.51 -16.08
C HIS A 468 -14.79 -14.41 -16.79
N ARG A 469 -16.13 -14.48 -16.73
CA ARG A 469 -17.06 -13.43 -17.19
C ARG A 469 -17.11 -12.18 -16.28
N VAL A 470 -16.59 -12.24 -15.06
CA VAL A 470 -16.55 -11.09 -14.12
C VAL A 470 -15.20 -10.40 -14.27
N ALA A 471 -15.20 -9.14 -14.72
CA ALA A 471 -13.97 -8.35 -14.87
C ALA A 471 -13.28 -8.18 -13.50
N PHE A 472 -12.04 -8.65 -13.36
CA PHE A 472 -11.32 -8.49 -12.10
C PHE A 472 -10.85 -7.04 -11.92
N ARG A 473 -11.21 -6.46 -10.77
CA ARG A 473 -10.70 -5.18 -10.27
C ARG A 473 -10.21 -5.39 -8.84
N PRO A 474 -9.04 -4.88 -8.45
CA PRO A 474 -8.60 -4.97 -7.06
C PRO A 474 -9.47 -4.09 -6.17
N ALA A 475 -9.71 -4.54 -4.93
CA ALA A 475 -10.32 -3.70 -3.91
C ALA A 475 -9.39 -2.53 -3.55
N ARG A 476 -9.96 -1.32 -3.37
CA ARG A 476 -9.23 -0.13 -2.93
C ARG A 476 -8.84 -0.22 -1.44
N VAL A 477 -7.77 -0.95 -1.16
CA VAL A 477 -7.24 -1.19 0.19
C VAL A 477 -6.14 -0.21 0.59
N THR A 478 -5.46 0.41 -0.37
CA THR A 478 -4.35 1.33 -0.10
C THR A 478 -4.86 2.73 0.25
N GLU A 479 -4.42 3.29 1.38
CA GLU A 479 -4.91 4.59 1.85
C GLU A 479 -4.47 5.74 0.92
N ARG A 480 -5.43 6.44 0.30
CA ARG A 480 -5.15 7.65 -0.49
C ARG A 480 -4.62 8.76 0.44
N PRO A 481 -3.38 9.26 0.24
CA PRO A 481 -2.77 10.23 1.13
C PRO A 481 -3.51 11.56 1.12
N ARG A 482 -3.46 12.30 2.23
CA ARG A 482 -4.12 13.60 2.39
C ARG A 482 -3.21 14.63 3.04
N ILE A 483 -3.14 15.83 2.46
CA ILE A 483 -2.54 17.01 3.09
C ILE A 483 -3.65 17.73 3.87
N LEU A 484 -3.73 17.43 5.17
CA LEU A 484 -4.72 18.04 6.06
C LEU A 484 -4.29 19.46 6.47
N GLY A 485 -5.13 20.45 6.18
CA GLY A 485 -4.92 21.83 6.58
C GLY A 485 -4.12 22.64 5.55
N LEU A 486 -3.07 23.32 6.02
CA LEU A 486 -2.36 24.35 5.26
C LEU A 486 -0.85 24.05 5.20
N MET A 487 -0.26 24.29 4.04
CA MET A 487 1.17 24.11 3.77
C MET A 487 1.77 25.44 3.28
N HIS A 488 3.03 25.74 3.61
CA HIS A 488 3.74 26.86 2.99
C HIS A 488 4.30 26.43 1.63
N GLY A 489 4.46 27.38 0.72
CA GLY A 489 5.15 27.21 -0.56
C GLY A 489 5.80 28.54 -0.96
N HIS A 490 6.49 28.56 -2.10
CA HIS A 490 7.02 29.80 -2.68
C HIS A 490 6.62 29.90 -4.15
N VAL A 491 6.36 31.09 -4.66
CA VAL A 491 6.07 31.29 -6.09
C VAL A 491 7.32 30.98 -6.93
N ASP A 492 7.18 30.08 -7.91
CA ASP A 492 8.26 29.58 -8.76
C ASP A 492 8.42 30.42 -10.04
N GLY A 493 9.62 30.42 -10.61
CA GLY A 493 10.00 31.17 -11.81
C GLY A 493 11.51 31.45 -11.85
N GLU A 494 11.99 31.96 -12.99
CA GLU A 494 13.43 32.04 -13.27
C GLU A 494 14.22 33.07 -12.43
N VAL A 495 13.62 34.23 -12.12
CA VAL A 495 14.32 35.38 -11.52
C VAL A 495 13.64 35.84 -10.23
N PRO A 496 14.13 35.47 -9.04
CA PRO A 496 13.55 35.89 -7.75
C PRO A 496 13.40 37.41 -7.62
N GLY A 497 12.24 37.85 -7.10
CA GLY A 497 11.90 39.25 -6.86
C GLY A 497 11.28 40.01 -8.04
N THR A 498 11.22 39.43 -9.25
CA THR A 498 10.45 39.99 -10.36
C THR A 498 8.99 39.52 -10.30
N ALA A 499 8.09 40.14 -11.09
CA ALA A 499 6.70 39.70 -11.19
C ALA A 499 6.66 38.27 -11.72
N ALA A 500 5.90 37.39 -11.08
CA ALA A 500 5.85 35.99 -11.49
C ALA A 500 5.04 35.81 -12.78
N PRO A 501 5.45 34.90 -13.68
CA PRO A 501 4.63 34.46 -14.79
C PRO A 501 3.25 33.99 -14.29
N ILE A 502 2.21 34.43 -14.99
CA ILE A 502 0.84 33.96 -14.81
C ILE A 502 0.28 33.52 -16.16
N ASP A 503 -0.66 32.58 -16.14
CA ASP A 503 -1.42 32.19 -17.32
C ASP A 503 -2.64 33.10 -17.55
N GLU A 504 -3.40 32.77 -18.60
CA GLU A 504 -4.65 33.45 -18.99
C GLU A 504 -5.73 33.49 -17.89
N LEU A 505 -5.57 32.65 -16.85
CA LEU A 505 -6.49 32.50 -15.71
C LEU A 505 -5.88 33.03 -14.40
N GLY A 506 -4.76 33.77 -14.46
CA GLY A 506 -4.11 34.37 -13.29
C GLY A 506 -3.51 33.37 -12.31
N ARG A 507 -3.21 32.14 -12.75
CA ARG A 507 -2.62 31.06 -11.94
C ARG A 507 -1.11 31.24 -11.80
N TYR A 508 -0.54 30.62 -10.77
CA TYR A 508 0.89 30.67 -10.45
C TYR A 508 1.51 29.27 -10.49
N LYS A 509 2.80 29.17 -10.79
CA LYS A 509 3.60 27.99 -10.44
C LYS A 509 4.22 28.19 -9.05
N ILE A 510 4.43 27.09 -8.33
CA ILE A 510 4.94 27.09 -6.96
C ILE A 510 5.98 26.00 -6.70
N LEU A 511 6.91 26.29 -5.80
CA LEU A 511 7.77 25.32 -5.11
C LEU A 511 7.03 24.83 -3.86
N LEU A 512 6.83 23.52 -3.75
CA LEU A 512 6.26 22.87 -2.56
C LEU A 512 7.39 22.24 -1.72
N PRO A 513 7.38 22.39 -0.38
CA PRO A 513 8.53 22.08 0.47
C PRO A 513 8.79 20.58 0.67
N PHE A 514 7.90 19.71 0.20
CA PHE A 514 8.09 18.27 0.21
C PHE A 514 8.71 17.72 -1.08
N ASP A 515 8.69 18.48 -2.18
CA ASP A 515 9.19 18.01 -3.47
C ASP A 515 10.70 18.26 -3.56
N LEU A 516 11.46 17.23 -3.21
CA LEU A 516 12.93 17.25 -3.21
C LEU A 516 13.53 17.04 -4.61
N VAL A 517 12.71 16.74 -5.62
CA VAL A 517 13.12 16.43 -7.01
C VAL A 517 12.71 17.56 -7.96
N GLY A 518 11.66 18.31 -7.63
CA GLY A 518 11.14 19.45 -8.40
C GLY A 518 12.19 20.46 -8.81
N GLN A 519 12.30 20.68 -10.13
CA GLN A 519 13.24 21.64 -10.71
C GLN A 519 12.72 23.08 -10.53
N PRO A 520 13.46 23.99 -9.85
CA PRO A 520 13.08 25.40 -9.80
C PRO A 520 13.22 26.08 -11.16
N GLY A 521 12.57 27.23 -11.33
CA GLY A 521 12.57 27.98 -12.59
C GLY A 521 11.27 27.83 -13.39
N GLY A 522 10.14 27.64 -12.72
CA GLY A 522 8.83 27.46 -13.35
C GLY A 522 8.54 26.03 -13.79
N LYS A 523 9.14 25.02 -13.13
CA LYS A 523 9.07 23.60 -13.51
C LYS A 523 8.69 22.64 -12.39
N ALA A 524 8.64 23.08 -11.14
CA ALA A 524 8.30 22.19 -10.01
C ALA A 524 6.80 21.86 -9.89
N SER A 525 5.93 22.60 -10.59
CA SER A 525 4.49 22.34 -10.56
C SER A 525 3.74 22.86 -11.79
N ARG A 526 2.52 22.34 -11.94
CA ARG A 526 1.47 22.87 -12.81
C ARG A 526 0.96 24.24 -12.33
N TRP A 527 0.13 24.87 -13.15
CA TRP A 527 -0.54 26.14 -12.83
C TRP A 527 -1.61 26.01 -11.72
N VAL A 528 -1.29 26.53 -10.53
CA VAL A 528 -2.11 26.54 -9.31
C VAL A 528 -2.94 27.82 -9.20
N ARG A 529 -4.22 27.70 -8.85
CA ARG A 529 -5.13 28.85 -8.66
C ARG A 529 -4.81 29.62 -7.37
N LEU A 530 -4.95 30.94 -7.43
CA LEU A 530 -4.93 31.84 -6.27
C LEU A 530 -6.37 32.19 -5.85
N ALA A 531 -6.70 32.03 -4.57
CA ALA A 531 -7.92 32.55 -3.98
C ALA A 531 -7.84 34.08 -3.91
N GLN A 532 -8.77 34.76 -4.59
CA GLN A 532 -8.88 36.22 -4.61
C GLN A 532 -9.92 36.71 -3.58
N PRO A 533 -9.75 37.90 -2.97
CA PRO A 533 -10.76 38.46 -2.06
C PRO A 533 -12.13 38.74 -2.71
N ALA A 534 -12.12 39.01 -4.02
CA ALA A 534 -13.31 39.12 -4.86
C ALA A 534 -12.95 38.72 -6.30
N SER A 535 -13.85 38.02 -6.98
CA SER A 535 -13.67 37.55 -8.35
C SER A 535 -15.02 37.39 -9.06
N GLY A 536 -15.07 37.63 -10.36
CA GLY A 536 -16.29 37.55 -11.17
C GLY A 536 -16.01 37.81 -12.65
N ALA A 537 -17.06 37.74 -13.48
CA ALA A 537 -16.93 37.89 -14.94
C ALA A 537 -16.48 39.31 -15.32
N GLY A 538 -15.18 39.48 -15.58
CA GLY A 538 -14.58 40.76 -15.96
C GLY A 538 -14.28 41.72 -14.80
N PHE A 539 -14.40 41.29 -13.54
CA PHE A 539 -14.11 42.12 -12.36
C PHE A 539 -13.55 41.31 -11.19
N GLY A 540 -12.82 41.96 -10.27
CA GLY A 540 -12.27 41.31 -9.09
C GLY A 540 -11.14 42.10 -8.44
N ILE A 541 -10.43 41.45 -7.52
CA ILE A 541 -9.24 41.99 -6.84
C ILE A 541 -8.08 41.01 -7.05
N HIS A 542 -7.16 41.35 -7.94
CA HIS A 542 -5.93 40.60 -8.19
C HIS A 542 -4.71 41.48 -7.91
N PHE A 543 -3.88 41.08 -6.95
CA PHE A 543 -2.56 41.68 -6.73
C PHE A 543 -1.50 40.67 -7.16
N PRO A 544 -0.76 40.91 -8.27
CA PRO A 544 0.17 39.91 -8.78
C PRO A 544 1.30 39.60 -7.80
N LEU A 545 1.54 38.31 -7.58
CA LEU A 545 2.66 37.83 -6.76
C LEU A 545 3.98 37.85 -7.53
N HIS A 546 5.09 37.85 -6.78
CA HIS A 546 6.46 37.91 -7.30
C HIS A 546 7.20 36.60 -7.03
N ILE A 547 8.18 36.26 -7.87
CA ILE A 547 8.96 35.02 -7.75
C ILE A 547 9.69 35.01 -6.40
N GLY A 548 9.59 33.90 -5.66
CA GLY A 548 10.15 33.74 -4.32
C GLY A 548 9.33 34.37 -3.18
N VAL A 549 8.14 34.91 -3.45
CA VAL A 549 7.17 35.27 -2.40
C VAL A 549 6.63 34.01 -1.74
N GLU A 550 6.54 34.02 -0.40
CA GLU A 550 5.91 32.95 0.38
C GLU A 550 4.39 32.94 0.14
N VAL A 551 3.83 31.74 0.01
CA VAL A 551 2.40 31.49 -0.17
C VAL A 551 1.93 30.41 0.79
N VAL A 552 0.66 30.48 1.20
CA VAL A 552 -0.01 29.39 1.90
C VAL A 552 -0.90 28.65 0.91
N VAL A 553 -0.77 27.33 0.88
CA VAL A 553 -1.45 26.40 -0.02
C VAL A 553 -2.37 25.49 0.79
N SER A 554 -3.60 25.33 0.31
CA SER A 554 -4.56 24.33 0.77
C SER A 554 -4.81 23.31 -0.34
N HIS A 555 -5.38 22.16 0.00
CA HIS A 555 -5.63 21.05 -0.92
C HIS A 555 -7.13 20.70 -0.89
N LEU A 556 -7.80 20.71 -2.04
CA LEU A 556 -9.24 20.46 -2.11
C LEU A 556 -9.55 19.05 -1.61
N ASP A 557 -10.47 18.93 -0.64
CA ASP A 557 -10.80 17.66 0.05
C ASP A 557 -9.60 16.97 0.74
N GLY A 558 -8.48 17.69 0.88
CA GLY A 558 -7.18 17.19 1.34
C GLY A 558 -6.32 16.53 0.25
N ASP A 559 -6.80 16.49 -1.00
CA ASP A 559 -6.16 15.79 -2.13
C ASP A 559 -4.83 16.47 -2.56
N PRO A 560 -3.67 15.80 -2.43
CA PRO A 560 -2.37 16.34 -2.86
C PRO A 560 -2.34 16.79 -4.32
N ASP A 561 -3.14 16.17 -5.19
CA ASP A 561 -3.20 16.53 -6.61
C ASP A 561 -3.97 17.83 -6.87
N ARG A 562 -4.69 18.40 -5.87
CA ARG A 562 -5.58 19.57 -6.00
C ARG A 562 -5.15 20.77 -5.15
N PRO A 563 -3.91 21.29 -5.28
CA PRO A 563 -3.46 22.49 -4.57
C PRO A 563 -4.21 23.76 -5.02
N VAL A 564 -4.40 24.68 -4.09
CA VAL A 564 -4.90 26.05 -4.28
C VAL A 564 -4.15 26.98 -3.33
N ILE A 565 -3.58 28.07 -3.83
CA ILE A 565 -2.99 29.11 -2.99
C ILE A 565 -4.13 29.88 -2.31
N VAL A 566 -4.14 29.95 -0.99
CA VAL A 566 -5.20 30.63 -0.21
C VAL A 566 -4.78 32.01 0.29
N ALA A 567 -3.48 32.29 0.44
CA ALA A 567 -2.95 33.57 0.90
C ALA A 567 -1.45 33.72 0.56
N SER A 568 -0.92 34.95 0.71
CA SER A 568 0.52 35.20 0.86
C SER A 568 0.74 35.91 2.21
N PRO A 569 1.48 35.30 3.17
CA PRO A 569 1.69 35.87 4.49
C PRO A 569 2.91 36.80 4.50
N PRO A 570 2.92 37.84 5.37
CA PRO A 570 4.10 38.66 5.57
C PRO A 570 5.16 37.92 6.39
N ASN A 571 6.41 37.95 5.94
CA ASN A 571 7.56 37.39 6.66
C ASN A 571 8.71 38.42 6.79
N THR A 572 9.88 37.99 7.28
CA THR A 572 11.04 38.87 7.50
C THR A 572 11.68 39.43 6.22
N LYS A 573 11.35 38.87 5.05
CA LYS A 573 11.70 39.39 3.71
C LYS A 573 10.54 40.17 3.08
N THR A 574 9.30 39.73 3.32
CA THR A 574 8.05 40.31 2.77
C THR A 574 7.26 41.09 3.83
N ILE A 575 7.88 42.11 4.43
CA ILE A 575 7.27 42.89 5.51
C ILE A 575 6.03 43.65 5.00
N THR A 576 4.91 43.49 5.69
CA THR A 576 3.62 44.15 5.40
C THR A 576 3.71 45.70 5.46
N PRO A 577 2.96 46.45 4.64
CA PRO A 577 2.84 47.92 4.73
C PRO A 577 2.25 48.44 6.06
N VAL A 578 1.69 47.58 6.91
CA VAL A 578 1.11 47.93 8.21
C VAL A 578 1.86 47.21 9.32
N THR A 579 2.45 47.98 10.24
CA THR A 579 3.33 47.49 11.31
C THR A 579 2.96 48.13 12.65
N SER A 580 3.64 47.74 13.73
CA SER A 580 3.53 48.39 15.06
C SER A 580 3.71 49.90 15.03
N ASN A 581 4.41 50.44 14.02
CA ASN A 581 4.69 51.87 13.88
C ASN A 581 3.51 52.65 13.26
N ASN A 582 2.48 51.96 12.75
CA ASN A 582 1.36 52.56 12.02
C ASN A 582 0.09 51.68 12.09
N ALA A 583 -0.19 51.11 13.27
CA ALA A 583 -1.21 50.08 13.47
C ALA A 583 -2.67 50.56 13.29
N THR A 584 -2.91 51.88 13.30
CA THR A 584 -4.20 52.55 13.06
C THR A 584 -4.47 52.84 11.57
N GLN A 585 -3.62 52.35 10.66
CA GLN A 585 -3.67 52.73 9.24
C GLN A 585 -3.88 51.53 8.33
N SER A 586 -5.05 51.44 7.68
CA SER A 586 -5.36 50.43 6.67
C SER A 586 -4.74 50.81 5.32
N LYS A 587 -3.92 49.93 4.72
CA LYS A 587 -3.10 50.27 3.53
C LYS A 587 -3.09 49.23 2.43
N ILE A 588 -3.21 49.71 1.19
CA ILE A 588 -2.86 48.99 -0.04
C ILE A 588 -1.62 49.68 -0.63
N ARG A 589 -0.60 48.91 -1.05
CA ARG A 589 0.63 49.45 -1.66
C ARG A 589 1.18 48.53 -2.75
N THR A 590 1.46 49.09 -3.93
CA THR A 590 2.13 48.38 -5.03
C THR A 590 3.66 48.36 -4.84
N GLN A 591 4.34 47.46 -5.54
CA GLN A 591 5.81 47.40 -5.58
C GLN A 591 6.44 48.74 -6.03
N THR A 592 5.82 49.44 -6.98
CA THR A 592 6.24 50.76 -7.49
C THR A 592 5.96 51.91 -6.53
N GLY A 593 5.27 51.67 -5.40
CA GLY A 593 5.03 52.66 -4.35
C GLY A 593 3.71 53.42 -4.46
N ILE A 594 2.86 53.13 -5.47
CA ILE A 594 1.47 53.61 -5.52
C ILE A 594 0.77 53.05 -4.29
N ARG A 595 0.02 53.88 -3.56
CA ARG A 595 -0.62 53.48 -2.30
C ARG A 595 -1.98 54.14 -2.11
N ILE A 596 -2.86 53.43 -1.41
CA ILE A 596 -4.08 53.94 -0.80
C ILE A 596 -3.92 53.73 0.71
N THR A 597 -4.20 54.76 1.49
CA THR A 597 -4.22 54.71 2.96
C THR A 597 -5.59 55.17 3.43
N PHE A 598 -6.13 54.48 4.42
CA PHE A 598 -7.20 54.97 5.28
C PHE A 598 -6.61 55.08 6.69
N ASP A 599 -6.69 56.26 7.28
CA ASP A 599 -6.12 56.56 8.60
C ASP A 599 -7.26 56.62 9.61
N ASP A 600 -7.34 55.61 10.50
CA ASP A 600 -8.39 55.49 11.52
C ASP A 600 -8.00 56.19 12.85
N ASP A 601 -7.07 57.14 12.77
CA ASP A 601 -6.63 57.98 13.89
C ASP A 601 -7.76 58.95 14.29
N VAL A 602 -8.39 58.72 15.45
CA VAL A 602 -9.44 59.59 15.99
C VAL A 602 -8.82 60.92 16.47
N VAL A 603 -9.18 62.00 15.78
CA VAL A 603 -8.71 63.39 15.99
C VAL A 603 -9.39 64.05 17.18
#